data_AF-N8WRM2-F1
#
_entry.id   AF-N8WRM2-F1
#
_cell.length_a   1.000
_cell.length_b   1.000
_cell.length_c   1.000
_cell.angle_alpha   90.00
_cell.angle_beta   90.00
_cell.angle_gamma   90.00
#
_symmetry.space_group_name_H-M   'P 1'
#
loop_
_entity.id
_entity.type
_entity.pdbx_description
1 polymer ?
#
loop_
_entity_poly.entity_id
_entity_poly.type
_entity_poly.pdbx_seq_one_letter_code
_entity_poly.pdbx_strand_id
1 'polypeptide(L)'
;MQGNQPGNDLEKLDECLRYGKKQGAHFAFFINGHFWHYYKPGNAESKYCWLFMPVHNQKVIEWKISYNLNLDSVVSFYQGRGYDVQLIKIEQE
;
A
#
# COMPACT_ATOMS: atom_id res chain seq x y z
N MET A 1 -26.55 -1.83 -3.43
CA MET A 1 -25.21 -1.22 -3.55
C MET A 1 -24.91 -0.58 -2.21
N GLN A 2 -24.11 -1.21 -1.35
CA GLN A 2 -23.71 -0.60 -0.07
C GLN A 2 -22.81 0.58 -0.41
N GLY A 3 -23.17 1.78 0.08
CA GLY A 3 -22.40 2.98 -0.14
C GLY A 3 -20.97 2.80 0.37
N ASN A 4 -19.99 3.08 -0.50
CA ASN A 4 -18.61 3.28 -0.07
C ASN A 4 -18.59 4.51 0.82
N GLN A 5 -18.76 4.33 2.13
CA GLN A 5 -18.38 5.37 3.07
C GLN A 5 -16.87 5.60 2.90
N PRO A 6 -16.41 6.85 2.81
CA PRO A 6 -14.98 7.13 2.81
C PRO A 6 -14.37 6.64 4.12
N GLY A 7 -13.21 6.00 4.01
CA GLY A 7 -12.40 5.62 5.16
C GLY A 7 -11.73 6.82 5.79
N ASN A 8 -11.53 6.75 7.11
CA ASN A 8 -10.90 7.80 7.90
C ASN A 8 -9.45 7.45 8.30
N ASP A 9 -8.84 6.44 7.68
CA ASP A 9 -7.48 6.02 8.07
C ASP A 9 -6.43 7.09 7.73
N LEU A 10 -6.75 7.99 6.79
CA LEU A 10 -5.97 9.20 6.51
C LEU A 10 -5.87 10.16 7.71
N GLU A 11 -6.81 10.13 8.66
CA GLU A 11 -6.70 10.93 9.90
C GLU A 11 -5.54 10.44 10.80
N LYS A 12 -5.09 9.20 10.60
CA LYS A 12 -3.94 8.60 11.30
C LYS A 12 -2.74 8.43 10.38
N LEU A 13 -2.68 9.22 9.30
CA LEU A 13 -1.65 9.11 8.27
C LEU A 13 -0.23 9.14 8.86
N ASP A 14 0.07 10.06 9.77
CA ASP A 14 1.41 10.16 10.38
C ASP A 14 1.84 8.88 11.10
N GLU A 15 0.91 8.23 11.82
CA GLU A 15 1.21 6.97 12.50
C GLU A 15 1.46 5.84 11.49
N CYS A 16 0.64 5.78 10.44
CA CYS A 16 0.79 4.85 9.33
C CYS A 16 2.16 5.03 8.62
N LEU A 17 2.53 6.26 8.27
CA LEU A 17 3.81 6.55 7.61
C LEU A 17 5.00 6.21 8.52
N ARG A 18 4.95 6.55 9.81
CA ARG A 18 5.99 6.17 10.78
C ARG A 18 6.14 4.66 10.90
N TYR A 19 5.03 3.93 10.99
CA TYR A 19 5.05 2.48 11.06
C TYR A 19 5.63 1.88 9.77
N GLY A 20 5.15 2.33 8.60
CA GLY A 20 5.68 1.90 7.30
C GLY A 20 7.19 2.13 7.18
N LYS A 21 7.67 3.32 7.57
CA LYS A 21 9.10 3.64 7.61
C LYS A 21 9.89 2.65 8.48
N LYS A 22 9.40 2.35 9.69
CA LYS A 22 10.03 1.35 10.59
C LYS A 22 10.12 -0.05 9.95
N GLN A 23 9.20 -0.40 9.06
CA GLN A 23 9.17 -1.70 8.37
C GLN A 23 9.93 -1.69 7.02
N GLY A 24 10.51 -0.56 6.62
CA GLY A 24 11.21 -0.40 5.34
C GLY A 24 10.27 -0.24 4.14
N ALA A 25 9.06 0.27 4.37
CA ALA A 25 8.12 0.59 3.30
C ALA A 25 8.51 1.88 2.60
N HIS A 26 8.38 1.92 1.28
CA HIS A 26 8.59 3.10 0.44
C HIS A 26 7.28 3.81 0.10
N PHE A 27 6.15 3.09 0.11
CA PHE A 27 4.83 3.66 -0.14
C PHE A 27 3.79 3.05 0.80
N ALA A 28 2.79 3.86 1.17
CA ALA A 28 1.54 3.42 1.77
C ALA A 28 0.41 3.52 0.74
N PHE A 29 -0.38 2.46 0.61
CA PHE A 29 -1.44 2.35 -0.38
C PHE A 29 -2.80 2.46 0.28
N PHE A 30 -3.62 3.39 -0.20
CA PHE A 30 -4.97 3.66 0.28
C PHE A 30 -5.98 3.55 -0.85
N ILE A 31 -7.15 3.01 -0.53
CA ILE A 31 -8.32 2.95 -1.42
C ILE A 31 -9.51 3.53 -0.69
N ASN A 32 -10.15 4.55 -1.27
CA ASN A 32 -11.27 5.30 -0.69
C ASN A 32 -10.98 5.78 0.75
N GLY A 33 -9.77 6.29 1.01
CA GLY A 33 -9.36 6.75 2.35
C GLY A 33 -9.08 5.64 3.37
N HIS A 34 -9.24 4.36 3.01
CA HIS A 34 -8.84 3.23 3.85
C HIS A 34 -7.43 2.78 3.55
N PHE A 35 -6.65 2.52 4.59
CA PHE A 35 -5.33 1.94 4.45
C PHE A 35 -5.43 0.46 4.09
N TRP A 36 -4.68 0.03 3.08
CA TRP A 36 -4.68 -1.37 2.63
C TRP A 36 -3.38 -2.07 2.99
N HIS A 37 -2.26 -1.59 2.45
CA HIS A 37 -0.95 -2.22 2.63
C HIS A 37 0.19 -1.26 2.29
N TYR A 38 1.39 -1.67 2.67
CA TYR A 38 2.62 -0.98 2.30
C TYR A 38 3.27 -1.63 1.07
N TYR A 39 4.06 -0.86 0.35
CA TYR A 39 4.93 -1.35 -0.74
C TYR A 39 6.40 -1.02 -0.48
N LYS A 40 7.29 -1.88 -0.94
CA LYS A 40 8.73 -1.61 -1.06
C LYS A 40 9.30 -2.26 -2.33
N PRO A 41 10.40 -1.73 -2.89
CA PRO A 41 11.03 -2.34 -4.06
C PRO A 41 11.52 -3.75 -3.74
N GLY A 42 11.36 -4.65 -4.71
CA GLY A 42 11.98 -5.97 -4.66
C GLY A 42 13.45 -5.95 -5.02
N ASN A 43 14.06 -7.11 -4.91
CA ASN A 43 15.44 -7.44 -5.25
C ASN A 43 15.47 -8.57 -6.29
N ALA A 44 16.66 -9.11 -6.59
CA ALA A 44 16.81 -10.21 -7.54
C ALA A 44 15.97 -11.46 -7.18
N GLU A 45 15.81 -11.79 -5.89
CA GLU A 45 15.04 -12.95 -5.43
C GLU A 45 13.55 -12.82 -5.74
N SER A 46 13.03 -11.59 -5.65
CA SER A 46 11.65 -11.26 -6.02
C SER A 46 11.51 -10.91 -7.51
N LYS A 47 12.55 -11.16 -8.31
CA LYS A 47 12.63 -10.81 -9.74
C LYS A 47 12.33 -9.33 -9.99
N TYR A 48 12.75 -8.49 -9.04
CA TYR A 48 12.51 -7.03 -9.03
C TYR A 48 11.03 -6.62 -8.97
N CYS A 49 10.12 -7.55 -8.66
CA CYS A 49 8.72 -7.21 -8.39
C CYS A 49 8.61 -6.40 -7.11
N TRP A 50 7.66 -5.47 -7.06
CA TRP A 50 7.28 -4.80 -5.82
C TRP A 50 6.82 -5.82 -4.78
N LEU A 51 7.27 -5.62 -3.54
CA LEU A 51 6.79 -6.38 -2.39
C LEU A 51 5.69 -5.59 -1.70
N PHE A 52 4.66 -6.27 -1.22
CA PHE A 52 3.61 -5.69 -0.42
C PHE A 52 3.54 -6.34 0.95
N MET A 53 3.13 -5.56 1.95
CA MET A 53 2.93 -6.05 3.32
C MET A 53 1.48 -5.80 3.73
N PRO A 54 0.63 -6.85 3.73
CA PRO A 54 -0.76 -6.73 4.16
C PRO A 54 -0.81 -6.54 5.68
N VAL A 55 -1.48 -5.49 6.13
CA VAL A 55 -1.56 -5.15 7.57
C VAL A 55 -2.91 -5.55 8.16
N HIS A 56 -3.92 -5.76 7.30
CA HIS A 56 -5.21 -6.29 7.73
C HIS A 56 -5.16 -7.81 7.87
N ASN A 57 -5.60 -8.32 9.03
CA ASN A 57 -5.98 -9.71 9.28
C ASN A 57 -4.88 -10.81 9.19
N GLN A 58 -3.59 -10.47 9.20
CA GLN A 58 -2.54 -11.50 9.24
C GLN A 58 -1.90 -11.61 10.63
N LYS A 59 -1.83 -12.85 11.15
CA LYS A 59 -1.10 -13.20 12.39
C LYS A 59 0.39 -12.94 12.29
N VAL A 60 0.92 -12.81 11.07
CA VAL A 60 2.33 -12.57 10.78
C VAL A 60 2.45 -11.41 9.81
N ILE A 61 3.27 -10.44 10.17
CA ILE A 61 3.59 -9.28 9.35
C ILE A 61 4.79 -9.66 8.50
N GLU A 62 4.57 -9.87 7.20
CA GLU A 62 5.61 -10.30 6.26
C GLU A 62 5.48 -9.62 4.89
N TRP A 63 6.60 -9.51 4.18
CA TRP A 63 6.66 -8.97 2.82
C TRP A 63 6.38 -10.07 1.80
N LYS A 64 5.41 -9.84 0.92
CA LYS A 64 4.97 -10.78 -0.13
C LYS A 64 5.22 -10.20 -1.51
N ILE A 65 5.51 -11.06 -2.48
CA ILE A 65 5.64 -10.64 -3.88
C ILE A 65 4.27 -10.19 -4.39
N SER A 66 4.18 -8.96 -4.89
CA SER A 66 2.93 -8.42 -5.46
C SER A 66 2.70 -8.82 -6.91
N TYR A 67 3.73 -9.37 -7.57
CA TYR A 67 3.77 -9.64 -9.02
C TYR A 67 3.62 -8.40 -9.91
N ASN A 68 3.77 -7.19 -9.34
CA ASN A 68 3.78 -5.94 -10.10
C ASN A 68 5.22 -5.44 -10.25
N LEU A 69 5.60 -5.12 -11.49
CA LEU A 69 6.88 -4.43 -11.77
C LEU A 69 6.76 -2.91 -11.65
N ASN A 70 5.55 -2.38 -11.83
CA ASN A 70 5.23 -0.96 -11.66
C ASN A 70 3.93 -0.80 -10.86
N LEU A 71 3.92 0.14 -9.91
CA LEU A 71 2.75 0.48 -9.11
C LEU A 71 1.73 1.32 -9.88
N ASP A 72 2.13 2.04 -10.94
CA ASP A 72 1.19 2.83 -11.76
C ASP A 72 0.08 1.97 -12.37
N SER A 73 0.41 0.74 -12.77
CA SER A 73 -0.56 -0.24 -13.28
C SER A 73 -1.59 -0.64 -12.22
N VAL A 74 -1.16 -0.75 -10.96
CA VAL A 74 -2.05 -1.04 -9.82
C VAL A 74 -2.98 0.13 -9.57
N VAL A 75 -2.44 1.36 -9.53
CA VAL A 75 -3.23 2.58 -9.34
C VAL A 75 -4.28 2.73 -10.44
N SER A 76 -3.87 2.61 -11.70
CA SER A 76 -4.75 2.73 -12.87
C SER A 76 -5.88 1.70 -12.86
N PHE A 77 -5.60 0.47 -12.41
CA PHE A 77 -6.58 -0.59 -12.34
C PHE A 77 -7.72 -0.30 -11.35
N TYR A 78 -7.39 0.21 -10.16
CA TYR A 78 -8.40 0.57 -9.16
C TYR A 78 -9.13 1.87 -9.52
N GLN A 79 -8.42 2.88 -10.02
CA GLN A 79 -9.05 4.12 -10.51
C GLN A 79 -10.02 3.84 -11.66
N GLY A 80 -9.66 2.95 -12.59
CA GLY A 80 -10.54 2.53 -13.69
C GLY A 80 -11.83 1.83 -13.23
N ARG A 81 -11.92 1.45 -11.96
CA ARG A 81 -13.12 0.87 -11.33
C ARG A 81 -13.90 1.86 -10.47
N GLY A 82 -13.52 3.14 -10.49
CA GLY A 82 -14.18 4.20 -9.76
C GLY A 82 -13.77 4.31 -8.29
N TYR A 83 -12.64 3.73 -7.89
CA TYR A 83 -12.07 3.93 -6.57
C TYR A 83 -11.19 5.18 -6.53
N ASP A 84 -11.22 5.91 -5.41
CA ASP A 84 -10.16 6.88 -5.10
C ASP A 84 -8.94 6.11 -4.60
N VAL A 85 -7.77 6.36 -5.19
CA VAL A 85 -6.56 5.58 -4.94
C VAL A 85 -5.43 6.54 -4.66
N GLN A 86 -4.79 6.35 -3.51
CA GLN A 86 -3.67 7.18 -3.09
C GLN A 86 -2.47 6.29 -2.78
N LEU A 87 -1.35 6.58 -3.44
CA LEU A 87 -0.06 5.96 -3.16
C LEU A 87 0.85 7.03 -2.55
N ILE A 88 0.94 7.03 -1.23
CA ILE A 88 1.66 8.06 -0.47
C ILE A 88 3.10 7.60 -0.27
N LYS A 89 4.05 8.40 -0.75
CA LYS A 89 5.49 8.13 -0.58
C LYS A 89 5.90 8.26 0.88
N ILE A 90 6.68 7.30 1.37
CA ILE A 90 7.30 7.31 2.69
C ILE A 90 8.77 7.69 2.51
N GLU A 91 9.17 8.82 3.06
CA GLU A 91 10.56 9.26 3.02
C GLU A 91 11.46 8.30 3.82
N GLN A 92 12.48 7.78 3.14
CA GLN A 92 13.57 7.03 3.78
C GLN A 92 14.69 8.02 4.10
N GLU A 93 15.26 7.93 5.30
CA GLU A 93 16.47 8.67 5.70
C GLU A 93 17.73 7.99 5.19
#